data_AF-A0A6N9EHT0-F1
#
_entry.id   AF-A0A6N9EHT0-F1
#
_cell.length_a   1.000
_cell.length_b   1.000
_cell.length_c   1.000
_cell.angle_alpha   90.00
_cell.angle_beta   90.00
_cell.angle_gamma   90.00
#
_symmetry.space_group_name_H-M   'P 1'
#
loop_
_entity.id
_entity.type
_entity.pdbx_description
1 polymer ?
#
loop_
_entity_poly.entity_id
_entity_poly.type
_entity_poly.pdbx_seq_one_letter_code
_entity_poly.pdbx_strand_id
1 'polypeptide(L)'
;MSQEKFMACESADERLALYLVHYKKDLPLRTNDGEEAAPFLRVKEGVKEPEGPKWTRAQMYDHLLTQQGNKCQDCDRTFDNPRYLELDHNIPRSDGGINHITNRILLCGPCNKLKSNIYTLSGLRRENKKRGHLRI
;
A
#
# COMPACT_ATOMS: atom_id res chain seq x y z
N MET A 1 42.95 -24.59 -31.25
CA MET A 1 42.24 -25.85 -31.57
C MET A 1 42.01 -26.62 -30.28
N SER A 2 40.79 -26.60 -29.78
CA SER A 2 40.30 -27.57 -28.80
C SER A 2 38.79 -27.58 -28.99
N GLN A 3 38.34 -28.63 -29.64
CA GLN A 3 37.01 -28.80 -30.21
C GLN A 3 35.92 -28.74 -29.16
N GLU A 4 34.80 -28.18 -29.59
CA GLU A 4 33.49 -28.23 -28.98
C GLU A 4 33.16 -29.63 -28.44
N LYS A 5 32.89 -29.73 -27.14
CA LYS A 5 32.12 -30.84 -26.58
C LYS A 5 30.65 -30.45 -26.56
N PHE A 6 30.05 -30.47 -27.74
CA PHE A 6 28.60 -30.60 -27.87
C PHE A 6 28.23 -32.10 -27.90
N MET A 7 27.11 -32.38 -27.23
CA MET A 7 26.30 -33.61 -27.25
C MET A 7 26.75 -34.81 -26.40
N ALA A 8 25.98 -35.06 -25.34
CA ALA A 8 25.28 -36.32 -25.18
C ALA A 8 23.94 -36.11 -24.45
N CYS A 9 22.85 -36.13 -25.22
CA CYS A 9 21.55 -36.70 -24.89
C CYS A 9 20.98 -36.44 -23.46
N GLU A 10 20.38 -35.27 -23.23
CA GLU A 10 19.24 -35.21 -22.31
C GLU A 10 18.06 -35.82 -23.08
N SER A 11 17.54 -36.95 -22.60
CA SER A 11 16.42 -37.61 -23.25
C SER A 11 15.24 -36.63 -23.40
N ALA A 12 14.44 -36.77 -24.46
CA ALA A 12 13.20 -35.98 -24.60
C ALA A 12 12.31 -36.10 -23.34
N ASP A 13 12.41 -37.25 -22.66
CA ASP A 13 11.75 -37.53 -21.38
C ASP A 13 12.29 -36.70 -20.21
N GLU A 14 13.59 -36.41 -20.13
CA GLU A 14 14.17 -35.53 -19.09
C GLU A 14 13.77 -34.07 -19.28
N ARG A 15 13.73 -33.58 -20.53
CA ARG A 15 13.23 -32.23 -20.82
C ARG A 15 11.71 -32.11 -20.62
N LEU A 16 10.96 -33.17 -20.95
CA LEU A 16 9.53 -33.23 -20.67
C LEU A 16 9.26 -33.32 -19.17
N ALA A 17 10.08 -34.04 -18.40
CA ALA A 17 10.01 -34.08 -16.95
C ALA A 17 10.23 -32.70 -16.33
N LEU A 18 11.20 -31.92 -16.83
CA LEU A 18 11.43 -30.54 -16.40
C LEU A 18 10.21 -29.63 -16.67
N TYR A 19 9.53 -29.84 -17.81
CA TYR A 19 8.30 -29.11 -18.16
C TYR A 19 7.07 -29.59 -17.36
N LEU A 20 6.97 -30.88 -17.04
CA LEU A 20 5.87 -31.48 -16.26
C LEU A 20 5.91 -31.09 -14.78
N VAL A 21 7.10 -30.82 -14.22
CA VAL A 21 7.26 -30.29 -12.85
C VAL A 21 6.48 -28.98 -12.67
N HIS A 22 6.26 -28.22 -13.75
CA HIS A 22 5.60 -26.92 -13.69
C HIS A 22 4.08 -26.93 -13.79
N TYR A 23 3.44 -28.03 -14.19
CA TYR A 23 1.99 -28.10 -14.37
C TYR A 23 1.41 -29.32 -13.66
N LYS A 24 1.11 -29.16 -12.36
CA LYS A 24 0.26 -30.13 -11.66
C LYS A 24 -1.12 -30.13 -12.32
N LYS A 25 -1.51 -31.27 -12.90
CA LYS A 25 -2.82 -31.47 -13.54
C LYS A 25 -3.96 -31.57 -12.53
N ASP A 26 -3.63 -31.96 -11.30
CA ASP A 26 -4.62 -32.09 -10.25
C ASP A 26 -5.07 -30.70 -9.83
N LEU A 27 -6.39 -30.49 -9.83
CA LEU A 27 -7.00 -29.30 -9.27
C LEU A 27 -6.51 -29.15 -7.82
N PRO A 28 -6.02 -27.98 -7.40
CA PRO A 28 -5.61 -27.79 -6.02
C PRO A 28 -6.79 -28.11 -5.10
N LEU A 29 -6.54 -28.96 -4.10
CA LEU A 29 -7.53 -29.28 -3.08
C LEU A 29 -8.00 -27.99 -2.43
N ARG A 30 -9.31 -27.79 -2.41
CA ARG A 30 -9.92 -26.59 -1.83
C ARG A 30 -9.79 -26.66 -0.31
N THR A 31 -8.86 -25.91 0.26
CA THR A 31 -8.58 -25.81 1.71
C THR A 31 -9.68 -25.01 2.45
N ASN A 32 -10.95 -25.32 2.19
CA ASN A 32 -12.08 -24.71 2.89
C ASN A 32 -12.23 -25.26 4.33
N ASP A 33 -11.43 -26.26 4.72
CA ASP A 33 -11.54 -26.99 5.99
C ASP A 33 -11.05 -26.19 7.23
N GLY A 34 -10.93 -24.86 7.10
CA GLY A 34 -10.56 -23.97 8.20
C GLY A 34 -9.07 -23.97 8.56
N GLU A 35 -8.25 -24.78 7.89
CA GLU A 35 -6.80 -24.65 7.98
C GLU A 35 -6.32 -23.42 7.19
N GLU A 36 -5.40 -22.64 7.77
CA GLU A 36 -4.81 -21.49 7.11
C GLU A 36 -4.11 -21.94 5.82
N ALA A 37 -4.73 -21.67 4.68
CA ALA A 37 -4.25 -22.02 3.35
C ALA A 37 -2.82 -21.49 3.02
N ALA A 38 -2.28 -20.63 3.88
CA ALA A 38 -0.90 -20.18 3.88
C ALA A 38 -0.58 -19.50 5.21
N PRO A 39 -0.03 -20.21 6.22
CA PRO A 39 0.34 -19.60 7.51
C PRO A 39 1.47 -18.54 7.36
N PHE A 40 2.18 -18.56 6.24
CA PHE A 40 3.20 -17.57 5.89
C PHE A 40 2.61 -16.30 5.23
N LEU A 41 1.37 -16.35 4.74
CA LEU A 41 0.71 -15.15 4.24
C LEU A 41 0.35 -14.33 5.47
N ARG A 42 1.02 -13.18 5.61
CA ARG A 42 0.79 -12.25 6.71
C ARG A 42 -0.68 -11.85 6.71
N VAL A 43 -1.48 -12.43 7.60
CA VAL A 43 -2.87 -12.02 7.79
C VAL A 43 -2.84 -10.57 8.22
N LYS A 44 -3.62 -9.75 7.54
CA LYS A 44 -3.70 -8.33 7.84
C LYS A 44 -4.51 -8.15 9.12
N GLU A 45 -3.82 -8.14 10.26
CA GLU A 45 -4.45 -7.88 11.53
C GLU A 45 -5.06 -6.48 11.53
N GLY A 46 -6.38 -6.41 11.76
CA GLY A 46 -7.07 -5.13 11.92
C GLY A 46 -6.59 -4.46 13.19
N VAL A 47 -5.97 -3.28 13.06
CA VAL A 47 -5.57 -2.48 14.23
C VAL A 47 -6.85 -2.07 14.98
N LYS A 48 -6.95 -2.46 16.25
CA LYS A 48 -8.07 -2.05 17.10
C LYS A 48 -7.99 -0.55 17.36
N GLU A 49 -9.13 0.13 17.26
CA GLU A 49 -9.22 1.54 17.63
C GLU A 49 -9.01 1.69 19.15
N PRO A 50 -8.19 2.66 19.59
CA PRO A 50 -7.96 2.87 21.01
C PRO A 50 -9.25 3.28 21.72
N GLU A 51 -9.40 2.87 22.98
CA GLU A 51 -10.54 3.25 23.81
C GLU A 51 -10.41 4.73 24.22
N GLY A 52 -11.38 5.55 23.83
CA GLY A 52 -11.36 6.99 24.09
C GLY A 52 -12.52 7.75 23.43
N PRO A 53 -12.64 9.07 23.71
CA PRO A 53 -13.66 9.90 23.08
C PRO A 53 -13.44 9.95 21.57
N LYS A 54 -14.45 9.52 20.80
CA LYS A 54 -14.42 9.58 19.35
C LYS A 54 -14.58 11.03 18.90
N TRP A 55 -13.56 11.58 18.26
CA TRP A 55 -13.62 12.92 17.72
C TRP A 55 -14.45 12.96 16.44
N THR A 56 -15.23 14.02 16.28
CA THR A 56 -15.92 14.28 15.02
C THR A 56 -14.92 14.69 13.94
N ARG A 57 -15.35 14.62 12.66
CA ARG A 57 -14.53 15.09 11.54
C ARG A 57 -14.04 16.53 11.72
N ALA A 58 -14.91 17.41 12.20
CA ALA A 58 -14.58 18.82 12.43
C ALA A 58 -13.53 18.97 13.53
N GLN A 59 -13.71 18.27 14.66
CA GLN A 59 -12.73 18.29 15.75
C GLN A 59 -11.35 17.78 15.31
N MET A 60 -11.31 16.68 14.56
CA MET A 60 -10.04 16.17 14.02
C MET A 60 -9.38 17.15 13.06
N TYR A 61 -10.18 17.78 12.20
CA TYR A 61 -9.69 18.77 11.24
C TYR A 61 -9.10 19.99 11.94
N ASP A 62 -9.83 20.59 12.88
CA ASP A 62 -9.40 21.78 13.64
C ASP A 62 -8.15 21.50 14.49
N HIS A 63 -8.08 20.31 15.08
CA HIS A 63 -6.90 19.87 15.84
C HIS A 63 -5.66 19.76 14.93
N LEU A 64 -5.78 19.08 13.78
CA LEU A 64 -4.66 18.97 12.84
C LEU A 64 -4.26 20.33 12.27
N LEU A 65 -5.24 21.21 12.00
CA LEU A 65 -4.98 22.53 11.48
C LEU A 65 -4.19 23.39 12.48
N THR A 66 -4.52 23.27 13.76
CA THR A 66 -3.81 23.97 14.85
C THR A 66 -2.39 23.42 15.03
N GLN A 67 -2.19 22.10 14.88
CA GLN A 67 -0.89 21.44 15.03
C GLN A 67 0.05 21.70 13.84
N GLN A 68 -0.48 21.68 12.62
CA GLN A 68 0.32 21.64 11.38
C GLN A 68 0.28 22.94 10.57
N GLY A 69 -0.68 23.82 10.89
CA GLY A 69 -0.98 25.02 10.11
C GLY A 69 -1.67 24.69 8.78
N ASN A 70 -1.86 25.73 7.95
CA ASN A 70 -2.48 25.62 6.64
C ASN A 70 -1.51 25.02 5.59
N LYS A 71 -0.95 23.84 5.86
CA LYS A 71 0.06 23.19 5.01
C LYS A 71 -0.35 21.78 4.63
N CYS A 72 -0.18 21.42 3.36
CA CYS A 72 -0.33 20.03 2.90
C CYS A 72 0.82 19.17 3.46
N GLN A 73 0.49 18.06 4.11
CA GLN A 73 1.49 17.16 4.69
C GLN A 73 2.30 16.36 3.67
N ASP A 74 1.88 16.37 2.40
CA ASP A 74 2.60 15.67 1.35
C ASP A 74 3.53 16.60 0.55
N CYS A 75 2.97 17.58 -0.15
CA CYS A 75 3.73 18.47 -1.03
C CYS A 75 4.32 19.71 -0.33
N ASP A 76 4.11 19.84 0.98
CA ASP A 76 4.57 20.94 1.84
C ASP A 76 4.12 22.35 1.41
N ARG A 77 3.16 22.45 0.48
CA ARG A 77 2.58 23.72 0.06
C ARG A 77 1.72 24.32 1.18
N THR A 78 1.98 25.57 1.51
CA THR A 78 1.14 26.41 2.38
C THR A 78 0.00 27.04 1.59
N PHE A 79 -1.14 27.22 2.22
CA PHE A 79 -2.35 27.80 1.64
C PHE A 79 -2.85 28.94 2.51
N ASP A 80 -3.36 29.99 1.89
CA ASP A 80 -3.92 31.13 2.62
C ASP A 80 -5.26 30.75 3.30
N ASN A 81 -6.03 29.87 2.65
CA ASN A 81 -7.30 29.38 3.16
C ASN A 81 -7.23 27.88 3.49
N PRO A 82 -7.59 27.46 4.71
CA PRO A 82 -7.57 26.05 5.09
C PRO A 82 -8.54 25.19 4.26
N ARG A 83 -9.59 25.77 3.67
CA ARG A 83 -10.58 25.03 2.86
C ARG A 83 -10.00 24.26 1.67
N TYR A 84 -8.77 24.58 1.24
CA TYR A 84 -8.06 23.81 0.21
C TYR A 84 -7.47 22.49 0.73
N LEU A 85 -7.47 22.28 2.05
CA LEU A 85 -7.02 21.08 2.73
C LEU A 85 -8.22 20.20 3.06
N GLU A 86 -8.04 18.92 2.81
CA GLU A 86 -8.99 17.85 3.07
C GLU A 86 -8.40 16.87 4.08
N LEU A 87 -9.27 16.37 4.95
CA LEU A 87 -8.94 15.34 5.91
C LEU A 87 -8.99 13.96 5.24
N ASP A 88 -7.84 13.28 5.23
CA ASP A 88 -7.66 11.94 4.63
C ASP A 88 -7.00 10.96 5.61
N HIS A 89 -7.11 9.66 5.31
CA HIS A 89 -6.48 8.59 6.08
C HIS A 89 -5.08 8.29 5.57
N ASN A 90 -4.07 8.26 6.45
CA ASN A 90 -2.71 7.87 6.02
C ASN A 90 -2.68 6.41 5.52
N ILE A 91 -3.29 5.50 6.27
CA ILE A 91 -3.58 4.12 5.87
C ILE A 91 -5.05 4.05 5.45
N PRO A 92 -5.37 3.65 4.20
CA PRO A 92 -6.75 3.55 3.71
C PRO A 92 -7.63 2.63 4.57
N ARG A 93 -8.95 2.88 4.57
CA ARG A 93 -9.93 2.01 5.28
C ARG A 93 -9.97 0.59 4.70
N SER A 94 -9.87 0.47 3.38
CA SER A 94 -9.76 -0.83 2.68
C SER A 94 -8.53 -1.62 3.16
N ASP A 95 -7.52 -0.89 3.63
CA ASP A 95 -6.28 -1.41 4.15
C ASP A 95 -6.23 -1.49 5.67
N GLY A 96 -7.39 -1.57 6.34
CA GLY A 96 -7.44 -1.74 7.79
C GLY A 96 -7.05 -0.49 8.59
N GLY A 97 -6.96 0.67 7.95
CA GLY A 97 -6.69 1.93 8.63
C GLY A 97 -7.80 2.32 9.60
N ILE A 98 -7.44 2.84 10.77
CA ILE A 98 -8.39 3.23 11.81
C ILE A 98 -8.99 4.63 11.62
N ASN A 99 -10.15 4.89 12.23
CA ASN A 99 -10.79 6.21 12.30
C ASN A 99 -10.34 7.00 13.54
N HIS A 100 -9.04 7.13 13.70
CA HIS A 100 -8.42 7.85 14.82
C HIS A 100 -7.52 8.96 14.31
N ILE A 101 -7.33 10.02 15.11
CA ILE A 101 -6.52 11.19 14.76
C ILE A 101 -5.08 10.80 14.34
N THR A 102 -4.53 9.73 14.91
CA THR A 102 -3.19 9.21 14.58
C THR A 102 -3.07 8.68 13.15
N ASN A 103 -4.20 8.30 12.52
CA ASN A 103 -4.26 7.85 11.14
C ASN A 103 -4.90 8.92 10.24
N ARG A 104 -4.91 10.20 10.65
CA ARG A 104 -5.47 11.31 9.87
C ARG A 104 -4.38 12.28 9.47
N ILE A 105 -4.51 12.81 8.25
CA ILE A 105 -3.59 13.78 7.67
C ILE A 105 -4.37 14.84 6.89
N LEU A 106 -3.78 16.04 6.78
CA LEU A 106 -4.29 17.10 5.93
C LEU A 106 -3.57 17.11 4.58
N LEU A 107 -4.32 16.96 3.50
CA LEU A 107 -3.82 16.96 2.14
C LEU A 107 -4.56 17.99 1.28
N CYS A 108 -3.88 18.60 0.32
CA CYS A 108 -4.59 19.39 -0.69
C CYS A 108 -5.33 18.48 -1.67
N GLY A 109 -6.41 18.97 -2.28
CA GLY A 109 -7.23 18.19 -3.23
C GLY A 109 -6.43 17.41 -4.30
N PRO A 110 -5.41 18.00 -4.97
CA PRO A 110 -4.58 17.27 -5.92
C PRO A 110 -3.79 16.11 -5.31
N CYS A 111 -3.21 16.30 -4.12
CA CYS A 111 -2.46 15.25 -3.41
C CYS A 111 -3.40 14.17 -2.90
N ASN A 112 -4.56 14.55 -2.37
CA ASN A 112 -5.58 13.60 -1.90
C ASN A 112 -6.06 12.70 -3.07
N LYS A 113 -6.36 13.31 -4.22
CA LYS A 113 -6.75 12.59 -5.43
C LYS A 113 -5.67 11.64 -5.94
N LEU A 114 -4.40 12.07 -5.91
CA LEU A 114 -3.28 11.23 -6.31
C LEU A 114 -3.03 10.07 -5.33
N LYS A 115 -3.16 10.33 -4.02
CA LYS A 115 -2.99 9.33 -2.98
C LYS A 115 -4.00 8.19 -3.15
N SER A 116 -5.28 8.56 -3.20
CA SER A 116 -6.40 7.62 -3.24
C SER A 116 -6.19 6.51 -2.19
N ASN A 117 -6.56 5.27 -2.53
CA ASN A 117 -6.27 4.07 -1.77
C ASN A 117 -4.99 3.35 -2.26
N ILE A 118 -4.13 4.03 -3.02
CA ILE A 118 -3.00 3.42 -3.74
C ILE A 118 -1.69 3.68 -2.99
N TYR A 119 -1.47 4.93 -2.58
CA TYR A 119 -0.22 5.34 -1.97
C TYR A 119 -0.36 5.55 -0.46
N THR A 120 0.65 5.07 0.27
CA THR A 120 0.98 5.61 1.59
C THR A 120 1.54 7.03 1.45
N LEU A 121 1.60 7.81 2.52
CA LEU A 121 2.17 9.16 2.47
C LEU A 121 3.62 9.17 1.95
N SER A 122 4.44 8.19 2.33
CA SER A 122 5.82 8.07 1.83
C SER A 122 5.87 7.72 0.33
N GLY A 123 4.95 6.87 -0.14
CA GLY A 123 4.77 6.57 -1.56
C GLY A 123 4.34 7.80 -2.36
N LEU A 124 3.41 8.58 -1.82
CA LEU A 124 2.91 9.80 -2.42
C LEU A 124 3.99 10.86 -2.56
N ARG A 125 4.79 11.10 -1.49
CA ARG A 125 5.94 12.01 -1.55
C ARG A 125 6.94 11.60 -2.63
N ARG A 126 7.25 10.30 -2.74
CA ARG A 126 8.15 9.81 -3.80
C ARG A 126 7.59 10.07 -5.19
N GLU A 127 6.29 9.88 -5.38
CA GLU A 127 5.62 10.13 -6.65
C GLU A 127 5.57 11.63 -6.99
N ASN A 128 5.25 12.47 -6.01
CA ASN A 128 5.27 13.93 -6.18
C ASN A 128 6.68 14.48 -6.41
N LYS A 129 7.72 13.82 -5.90
CA LYS A 129 9.12 14.15 -6.23
C LYS A 129 9.40 13.87 -7.70
N LYS A 130 8.98 12.71 -8.21
CA LYS A 130 9.14 12.34 -9.64
C LYS A 130 8.39 13.29 -10.57
N ARG A 131 7.20 13.76 -10.16
CA ARG A 131 6.36 14.69 -10.92
C ARG A 131 6.75 16.17 -10.78
N GLY A 132 7.74 16.49 -9.94
CA GLY A 132 8.15 17.88 -9.69
C GLY A 132 7.12 18.71 -8.91
N HIS A 133 6.24 18.06 -8.13
CA HIS A 133 5.23 18.73 -7.30
C HIS A 133 5.71 19.04 -5.87
N LEU A 134 6.79 18.38 -5.42
CA LEU A 134 7.48 18.75 -4.20
C LEU A 134 8.35 19.98 -4.45
N ARG A 135 8.13 21.04 -3.67
CA ARG A 135 9.08 22.14 -3.55
C ARG A 135 10.22 21.66 -2.65
N ILE A 136 11.37 21.38 -3.25
CA ILE A 136 12.63 21.13 -2.53
C ILE A 136 13.16 22.46 -2.02
#